data_AF-A0A401GIP1-F1
#
_entry.id   AF-A0A401GIP1-F1
#
_cell.length_a   1.000
_cell.length_b   1.000
_cell.length_c   1.000
_cell.angle_alpha   90.00
_cell.angle_beta   90.00
_cell.angle_gamma   90.00
#
_symmetry.space_group_name_H-M   'P 1'
#
loop_
_entity.id
_entity.type
_entity.pdbx_description
1 polymer ?
#
loop_
_entity_poly.entity_id
_entity_poly.type
_entity_poly.pdbx_seq_one_letter_code
_entity_poly.pdbx_strand_id
1 'polypeptide(L)'
;MGHTKNKTKNIKKTRGRSTWAKGSKLRFLNARTDDWQTATDLDKVSKFYLNVTKLFIKKYGWDLLFDQDAEDEIPDPPDDLIIDWIGDEPFDDPKECTYQEMCTDRQLVPLPQSKNHQGLSMLAERSDPFDMLELSPKPPRKPRLLQYYSHLHYAKHIKPHFDEEWARVESAPVLPGKKKPAQVKVRNKFTETAFLNESEEFRTTLKADLENEHEEQLKAFRNGQAEKKTAQHYHNGLVDTAMYLQPLANLIADKFGMSVSFLLAGPIPDRGGQIEVRSVHSGEMAEVIPRNWPEFDRLGFHEVENIMLHFARRCFTEAQQREWALPGTLDDQEASEANFLATSAKHTPSAVPSASSPSTSDAEHVISSRVESSSTSDDMAALTNSTSPPPENATSLATSTSALPGPRCSISIF
;
A
#
# COMPACT_ATOMS: atom_id res chain seq x y z
N MET A 1 17.95 -40.91 48.84
CA MET A 1 17.06 -41.31 47.73
C MET A 1 16.00 -40.24 47.57
N GLY A 2 16.14 -39.34 46.58
CA GLY A 2 15.19 -38.25 46.35
C GLY A 2 14.32 -38.54 45.12
N HIS A 3 13.02 -38.66 45.32
CA HIS A 3 12.05 -38.84 44.24
C HIS A 3 11.76 -37.52 43.53
N THR A 4 12.22 -37.40 42.29
CA THR A 4 11.82 -36.34 41.35
C THR A 4 10.47 -36.70 40.71
N LYS A 5 9.43 -35.91 41.05
CA LYS A 5 8.10 -36.01 40.43
C LYS A 5 8.12 -35.31 39.07
N ASN A 6 8.10 -36.09 37.99
CA ASN A 6 7.93 -35.57 36.63
C ASN A 6 6.48 -35.09 36.43
N LYS A 7 6.30 -33.79 36.23
CA LYS A 7 5.00 -33.14 35.98
C LYS A 7 4.75 -33.12 34.47
N THR A 8 3.96 -34.06 33.97
CA THR A 8 3.54 -34.14 32.56
C THR A 8 2.70 -32.91 32.22
N LYS A 9 3.21 -32.03 31.36
CA LYS A 9 2.47 -30.85 30.89
C LYS A 9 1.38 -31.32 29.92
N ASN A 10 0.13 -31.06 30.29
CA ASN A 10 -1.04 -31.32 29.46
C ASN A 10 -1.08 -30.27 28.34
N ILE A 11 -0.57 -30.62 27.15
CA ILE A 11 -0.61 -29.75 25.98
C ILE A 11 -2.06 -29.73 25.50
N LYS A 12 -2.76 -28.61 25.71
CA LYS A 12 -4.08 -28.39 25.12
C LYS A 12 -3.93 -28.43 23.61
N LYS A 13 -4.45 -29.46 22.95
CA LYS A 13 -4.57 -29.49 21.49
C LYS A 13 -5.42 -28.30 21.07
N THR A 14 -4.82 -27.33 20.38
CA THR A 14 -5.53 -26.26 19.70
C THR A 14 -6.52 -26.92 18.75
N ARG A 15 -7.82 -26.72 18.97
CA ARG A 15 -8.84 -27.20 18.03
C ARG A 15 -8.60 -26.49 16.70
N GLY A 16 -8.44 -27.26 15.62
CA GLY A 16 -8.36 -26.70 14.27
C GLY A 16 -9.60 -25.87 13.96
N ARG A 17 -9.48 -24.97 12.98
CA ARG A 17 -10.60 -24.16 12.49
C ARG A 17 -11.73 -25.11 12.04
N SER A 18 -12.95 -24.83 12.49
CA SER A 18 -14.12 -25.61 12.03
C SER A 18 -14.21 -25.51 10.51
N THR A 19 -14.35 -26.65 9.83
CA THR A 19 -14.61 -26.66 8.39
C THR A 19 -16.00 -26.08 8.13
N TRP A 20 -16.15 -25.28 7.08
CA TRP A 20 -17.44 -24.75 6.65
C TRP A 20 -18.29 -25.87 6.00
N ALA A 21 -17.64 -26.74 5.23
CA ALA A 21 -18.27 -27.90 4.63
C ALA A 21 -18.66 -28.91 5.71
N LYS A 22 -19.93 -29.32 5.68
CA LYS A 22 -20.54 -30.35 6.53
C LYS A 22 -21.23 -31.39 5.64
N GLY A 23 -21.61 -32.53 6.25
CA GLY A 23 -22.34 -33.64 5.64
C GLY A 23 -21.98 -33.97 4.19
N SER A 24 -22.89 -33.75 3.23
CA SER A 24 -22.70 -34.14 1.82
C SER A 24 -21.56 -33.38 1.15
N LYS A 25 -21.44 -32.07 1.41
CA LYS A 25 -20.34 -31.22 0.92
C LYS A 25 -18.98 -31.68 1.43
N LEU A 26 -18.88 -32.01 2.72
CA LEU A 26 -17.63 -32.53 3.29
C LEU A 26 -17.26 -33.89 2.71
N ARG A 27 -18.24 -34.78 2.52
CA ARG A 27 -18.02 -36.08 1.88
C ARG A 27 -17.52 -35.93 0.44
N PHE A 28 -18.12 -35.03 -0.34
CA PHE A 28 -17.70 -34.71 -1.70
C PHE A 28 -16.25 -34.22 -1.78
N LEU A 29 -15.84 -33.34 -0.87
CA LEU A 29 -14.47 -32.82 -0.81
C LEU A 29 -13.48 -33.89 -0.35
N ASN A 30 -13.83 -34.68 0.67
CA ASN A 30 -12.96 -35.74 1.17
C ASN A 30 -12.71 -36.84 0.12
N ALA A 31 -13.72 -37.15 -0.70
CA ALA A 31 -13.60 -38.13 -1.78
C ALA A 31 -12.53 -37.75 -2.84
N ARG A 32 -12.13 -36.47 -2.92
CA ARG A 32 -11.16 -35.93 -3.87
C ARG A 32 -9.78 -35.65 -3.26
N THR A 33 -9.53 -36.17 -2.06
CA THR A 33 -8.24 -35.97 -1.37
C THR A 33 -7.08 -36.61 -2.13
N ASP A 34 -7.30 -37.79 -2.71
CA ASP A 34 -6.27 -38.51 -3.49
C ASP A 34 -5.98 -37.80 -4.82
N ASP A 35 -7.01 -37.23 -5.46
CA ASP A 35 -6.87 -36.40 -6.67
C ASP A 35 -6.08 -35.12 -6.39
N TRP A 36 -6.33 -34.48 -5.23
CA TRP A 36 -5.57 -33.32 -4.79
C TRP A 36 -4.10 -33.64 -4.58
N GLN A 37 -3.79 -34.78 -3.96
CA GLN A 37 -2.41 -35.21 -3.77
C GLN A 37 -1.72 -35.47 -5.11
N THR A 38 -2.41 -36.15 -6.03
CA THR A 38 -1.93 -36.39 -7.40
C THR A 38 -1.68 -35.08 -8.17
N ALA A 39 -2.59 -34.11 -8.05
CA ALA A 39 -2.42 -32.79 -8.66
C ALA A 39 -1.27 -31.99 -8.05
N THR A 40 -1.02 -32.17 -6.75
CA THR A 40 0.12 -31.56 -6.05
C THR A 40 1.44 -32.15 -6.53
N ASP A 41 1.51 -33.48 -6.66
CA ASP A 41 2.72 -34.17 -7.13
C ASP A 41 3.05 -33.83 -8.61
N LEU A 42 2.05 -33.42 -9.39
CA LEU A 42 2.18 -33.03 -10.81
C LEU A 42 2.27 -31.52 -11.05
N ASP A 43 2.29 -30.69 -10.00
CA ASP A 43 2.23 -29.21 -10.08
C ASP A 43 1.05 -28.68 -10.90
N LYS A 44 -0.11 -29.34 -10.77
CA LYS A 44 -1.38 -29.00 -11.47
C LYS A 44 -2.49 -28.63 -10.49
N VAL A 45 -2.12 -28.11 -9.33
CA VAL A 45 -3.03 -27.76 -8.23
C VAL A 45 -4.12 -26.76 -8.67
N SER A 46 -3.76 -25.76 -9.48
CA SER A 46 -4.73 -24.79 -10.00
C SER A 46 -5.82 -25.45 -10.85
N LYS A 47 -5.45 -26.40 -11.71
CA LYS A 47 -6.40 -27.15 -12.55
C LYS A 47 -7.30 -28.05 -11.71
N PHE A 48 -6.77 -28.64 -10.63
CA PHE A 48 -7.56 -29.40 -9.67
C PHE A 48 -8.65 -28.54 -9.03
N TYR A 49 -8.30 -27.37 -8.48
CA TYR A 49 -9.30 -26.50 -7.84
C TYR A 49 -10.40 -26.06 -8.81
N LEU A 50 -10.02 -25.71 -10.05
CA LEU A 50 -10.99 -25.35 -11.09
C LEU A 50 -11.98 -26.50 -11.37
N ASN A 51 -11.46 -27.73 -11.50
CA ASN A 51 -12.27 -28.91 -11.77
C ASN A 51 -13.20 -29.27 -10.60
N VAL A 52 -12.70 -29.23 -9.36
CA VAL A 52 -13.50 -29.51 -8.17
C VAL A 52 -14.61 -28.47 -8.01
N THR A 53 -14.31 -27.18 -8.28
CA THR A 53 -15.33 -26.12 -8.27
C THR A 53 -16.42 -26.38 -9.31
N LYS A 54 -16.07 -26.75 -10.55
CA LYS A 54 -17.04 -27.11 -11.61
C LYS A 54 -17.95 -28.26 -11.18
N LEU A 55 -17.36 -29.34 -10.65
CA LEU A 55 -18.12 -30.50 -10.15
C LEU A 55 -18.99 -30.14 -8.95
N PHE A 56 -18.49 -29.28 -8.05
CA PHE A 56 -19.24 -28.81 -6.88
C PHE A 56 -20.49 -28.04 -7.30
N ILE A 57 -20.35 -27.08 -8.22
CA ILE A 57 -21.46 -26.30 -8.76
C ILE A 57 -22.46 -27.22 -9.48
N LYS A 58 -21.96 -28.15 -10.30
CA LYS A 58 -22.83 -29.11 -10.98
C LYS A 58 -23.60 -30.01 -10.02
N LYS A 59 -22.98 -30.38 -8.91
CA LYS A 59 -23.60 -31.24 -7.89
C LYS A 59 -24.64 -30.49 -7.05
N TYR A 60 -24.32 -29.29 -6.58
CA TYR A 60 -25.15 -28.58 -5.59
C TYR A 60 -26.00 -27.46 -6.19
N GLY A 61 -25.81 -27.16 -7.48
CA GLY A 61 -26.41 -26.01 -8.14
C GLY A 61 -25.84 -24.67 -7.63
N TRP A 62 -26.37 -23.59 -8.20
CA TRP A 62 -26.04 -22.23 -7.79
C TRP A 62 -26.85 -21.75 -6.58
N ASP A 63 -28.01 -22.37 -6.32
CA ASP A 63 -28.97 -21.91 -5.31
C ASP A 63 -28.64 -22.36 -3.87
N LEU A 64 -27.78 -23.36 -3.70
CA LEU A 64 -27.47 -23.90 -2.37
C LEU A 64 -26.38 -23.10 -1.66
N LEU A 65 -26.78 -22.30 -0.67
CA LEU A 65 -25.87 -21.48 0.14
C LEU A 65 -24.71 -22.31 0.75
N PHE A 66 -23.52 -21.70 0.87
CA PHE A 66 -22.30 -22.37 1.34
C PHE A 66 -22.48 -23.13 2.67
N ASP A 67 -23.23 -22.56 3.61
CA ASP A 67 -23.45 -23.13 4.95
C ASP A 67 -24.60 -24.14 5.05
N GLN A 68 -25.42 -24.24 3.99
CA GLN A 68 -26.51 -25.22 3.91
C GLN A 68 -26.00 -26.51 3.25
N ASP A 69 -26.45 -27.64 3.75
CA ASP A 69 -26.17 -28.94 3.14
C ASP A 69 -27.39 -29.41 2.34
N ALA A 70 -27.18 -30.23 1.32
CA ALA A 70 -28.31 -30.82 0.58
C ALA A 70 -29.08 -31.76 1.52
N GLU A 71 -30.41 -31.67 1.54
CA GLU A 71 -31.26 -32.55 2.34
C GLU A 71 -31.15 -34.00 1.84
N ASP A 72 -31.05 -34.17 0.52
CA ASP A 72 -30.91 -35.46 -0.15
C ASP A 72 -29.48 -35.73 -0.62
N GLU A 73 -29.11 -37.00 -0.65
CA GLU A 73 -27.83 -37.45 -1.20
C GLU A 73 -27.84 -37.35 -2.73
N ILE A 74 -27.39 -36.20 -3.24
CA ILE A 74 -27.18 -36.00 -4.67
C ILE A 74 -26.00 -36.88 -5.12
N PRO A 75 -26.14 -37.71 -6.17
CA PRO A 75 -25.03 -38.49 -6.68
C PRO A 75 -23.91 -37.58 -7.22
N ASP A 76 -22.65 -38.01 -7.08
CA ASP A 76 -21.51 -37.28 -7.63
C ASP A 76 -21.61 -37.21 -9.16
N PRO A 77 -21.50 -36.02 -9.77
CA PRO A 77 -21.43 -35.92 -11.22
C PRO A 77 -20.16 -36.65 -11.71
N PRO A 78 -20.25 -37.44 -12.79
CA PRO A 78 -19.09 -38.15 -13.30
C PRO A 78 -18.04 -37.17 -13.85
N ASP A 79 -16.76 -37.50 -13.68
CA ASP A 79 -15.63 -36.59 -13.96
C ASP A 79 -15.45 -36.28 -15.46
N ASP A 80 -16.02 -37.11 -16.34
CA ASP A 80 -16.07 -36.88 -17.78
C ASP A 80 -16.95 -35.67 -18.17
N LEU A 81 -17.81 -35.21 -17.25
CA LEU A 81 -18.61 -34.01 -17.42
C LEU A 81 -17.86 -32.72 -17.10
N ILE A 82 -16.57 -32.79 -16.76
CA ILE A 82 -15.65 -31.64 -16.83
C ILE A 82 -15.29 -31.40 -18.30
N ILE A 83 -16.30 -31.27 -19.16
CA ILE A 83 -16.11 -30.71 -20.50
C ILE A 83 -15.81 -29.21 -20.29
N ASP A 84 -15.03 -28.61 -21.19
CA ASP A 84 -14.75 -27.17 -21.24
C ASP A 84 -16.04 -26.37 -21.50
N TRP A 85 -16.97 -26.40 -20.54
CA TRP A 85 -18.20 -25.63 -20.51
C TRP A 85 -17.95 -24.13 -20.28
N ILE A 86 -16.68 -23.74 -20.16
CA ILE A 86 -16.24 -22.36 -20.42
C ILE A 86 -15.85 -22.30 -21.90
N GLY A 87 -16.80 -22.63 -22.78
CA GLY A 87 -16.78 -22.05 -24.11
C GLY A 87 -17.17 -20.59 -23.95
N ASP A 88 -16.63 -19.70 -24.77
CA ASP A 88 -16.89 -18.25 -24.77
C ASP A 88 -18.36 -17.87 -25.08
N GLU A 89 -19.33 -18.76 -24.84
CA GLU A 89 -20.74 -18.39 -24.89
C GLU A 89 -21.06 -17.51 -23.67
N PRO A 90 -21.47 -16.24 -23.90
CA PRO A 90 -21.90 -15.37 -22.83
C PRO A 90 -23.10 -16.01 -22.13
N PHE A 91 -23.03 -16.09 -20.79
CA PHE A 91 -24.16 -16.54 -19.99
C PHE A 91 -25.31 -15.54 -20.13
N ASP A 92 -26.45 -16.00 -20.64
CA ASP A 92 -27.66 -15.19 -20.78
C ASP A 92 -28.39 -14.95 -19.44
N ASP A 93 -28.02 -15.67 -18.36
CA ASP A 93 -28.63 -15.50 -17.03
C ASP A 93 -27.82 -14.52 -16.15
N PRO A 94 -28.39 -13.34 -15.79
CA PRO A 94 -27.76 -12.38 -14.89
C PRO A 94 -27.35 -12.96 -13.53
N LYS A 95 -28.03 -14.01 -13.06
CA LYS A 95 -27.72 -14.66 -11.78
C LYS A 95 -26.42 -15.46 -11.84
N GLU A 96 -26.13 -16.10 -12.97
CA GLU A 96 -24.88 -16.85 -13.16
C GLU A 96 -23.68 -15.91 -13.23
N CYS A 97 -23.84 -14.77 -13.91
CA CYS A 97 -22.81 -13.72 -13.99
C CYS A 97 -22.47 -13.14 -12.59
N THR A 98 -23.50 -12.83 -11.78
CA THR A 98 -23.32 -12.28 -10.42
C THR A 98 -22.59 -13.26 -9.49
N TYR A 99 -22.85 -14.56 -9.60
CA TYR A 99 -22.20 -15.56 -8.75
C TYR A 99 -20.81 -15.95 -9.24
N GLN A 100 -20.55 -15.89 -10.56
CA GLN A 100 -19.21 -16.03 -11.12
C GLN A 100 -18.29 -14.93 -10.61
N GLU A 101 -18.75 -13.67 -10.58
CA GLU A 101 -18.05 -12.55 -9.94
C GLU A 101 -17.80 -12.80 -8.44
N MET A 102 -18.81 -13.25 -7.68
CA MET A 102 -18.63 -13.61 -6.27
C MET A 102 -17.62 -14.75 -6.06
N CYS A 103 -17.54 -15.70 -6.99
CA CYS A 103 -16.62 -16.83 -6.92
C CYS A 103 -15.21 -16.46 -7.39
N THR A 104 -15.03 -15.62 -8.42
CA THR A 104 -13.70 -15.10 -8.79
C THR A 104 -13.15 -14.17 -7.71
N ASP A 105 -14.00 -13.33 -7.11
CA ASP A 105 -13.61 -12.40 -6.05
C ASP A 105 -13.34 -13.12 -4.71
N ARG A 106 -14.05 -14.23 -4.41
CA ARG A 106 -13.78 -15.03 -3.21
C ARG A 106 -12.78 -16.18 -3.39
N GLN A 107 -12.56 -16.71 -4.60
CA GLN A 107 -11.56 -17.77 -4.86
C GLN A 107 -10.15 -17.23 -5.15
N LEU A 108 -10.01 -15.92 -5.38
CA LEU A 108 -8.74 -15.21 -5.27
C LEU A 108 -8.48 -14.66 -3.85
N VAL A 109 -9.26 -15.05 -2.84
CA VAL A 109 -8.73 -15.00 -1.47
C VAL A 109 -7.62 -16.06 -1.43
N PRO A 110 -6.35 -15.67 -1.31
CA PRO A 110 -5.27 -16.64 -1.21
C PRO A 110 -5.62 -17.59 -0.08
N LEU A 111 -5.51 -18.91 -0.32
CA LEU A 111 -5.25 -19.86 0.77
C LEU A 111 -4.23 -19.18 1.70
N PRO A 112 -4.45 -19.12 3.02
CA PRO A 112 -3.59 -18.38 3.93
C PRO A 112 -2.27 -19.14 4.11
N GLN A 113 -1.46 -19.14 3.05
CA GLN A 113 -0.05 -19.42 3.02
C GLN A 113 0.65 -18.15 2.54
N SER A 114 0.71 -17.17 3.43
CA SER A 114 1.93 -16.39 3.54
C SER A 114 2.03 -15.87 4.96
N LYS A 115 3.18 -16.15 5.57
CA LYS A 115 3.59 -15.70 6.90
C LYS A 115 3.77 -14.17 6.97
N ASN A 116 3.26 -13.41 6.01
CA ASN A 116 3.41 -11.96 5.92
C ASN A 116 2.46 -11.15 6.81
N HIS A 117 1.41 -11.74 7.39
CA HIS A 117 0.63 -11.05 8.42
C HIS A 117 1.40 -10.81 9.73
N GLN A 118 2.53 -11.49 9.96
CA GLN A 118 3.41 -11.15 11.09
C GLN A 118 4.14 -9.81 10.90
N GLY A 119 4.27 -9.30 9.66
CA GLY A 119 4.84 -7.98 9.38
C GLY A 119 3.89 -6.83 9.71
N LEU A 120 2.60 -6.96 9.34
CA LEU A 120 1.60 -5.92 9.61
C LEU A 120 1.22 -5.83 11.09
N SER A 121 1.24 -6.94 11.83
CA SER A 121 1.00 -6.91 13.28
C SER A 121 2.09 -6.14 14.04
N MET A 122 3.33 -6.09 13.55
CA MET A 122 4.39 -5.27 14.18
C MET A 122 4.29 -3.78 13.82
N LEU A 123 3.68 -3.44 12.68
CA LEU A 123 3.38 -2.05 12.31
C LEU A 123 2.19 -1.51 13.11
N ALA A 124 1.16 -2.33 13.33
CA ALA A 124 -0.04 -1.94 14.08
C ALA A 124 0.23 -1.63 15.56
N GLU A 125 1.25 -2.25 16.17
CA GLU A 125 1.49 -2.15 17.62
C GLU A 125 2.53 -1.08 18.01
N ARG A 126 3.22 -0.45 17.03
CA ARG A 126 4.38 0.41 17.37
C ARG A 126 4.67 1.62 16.50
N SER A 127 4.00 1.80 15.37
CA SER A 127 4.26 2.94 14.49
C SER A 127 3.08 3.90 14.54
N ASP A 128 3.38 5.17 14.81
CA ASP A 128 2.42 6.24 14.57
C ASP A 128 1.96 6.10 13.11
N PRO A 129 0.66 6.05 12.80
CA PRO A 129 0.22 6.00 11.40
C PRO A 129 0.73 7.17 10.54
N PHE A 130 1.18 8.25 11.16
CA PHE A 130 1.89 9.33 10.47
C PHE A 130 3.36 9.01 10.14
N ASP A 131 4.01 8.03 10.79
CA ASP A 131 5.33 7.53 10.37
C ASP A 131 5.28 6.91 8.97
N MET A 132 4.12 6.41 8.55
CA MET A 132 3.89 5.93 7.18
C MET A 132 3.83 7.05 6.14
N LEU A 133 3.56 8.29 6.55
CA LEU A 133 3.66 9.46 5.66
C LEU A 133 5.11 9.95 5.53
N GLU A 134 6.01 9.52 6.42
CA GLU A 134 7.46 9.72 6.30
C GLU A 134 8.16 8.66 5.40
N LEU A 135 7.43 8.04 4.46
CA LEU A 135 8.02 7.14 3.44
C LEU A 135 8.98 7.85 2.48
N SER A 136 9.01 9.19 2.48
CA SER A 136 10.09 9.91 1.81
C SER A 136 11.43 9.47 2.41
N PRO A 137 12.42 9.07 1.58
CA PRO A 137 13.70 8.65 2.11
C PRO A 137 14.24 9.80 2.96
N LYS A 138 14.57 9.52 4.22
CA LYS A 138 15.07 10.55 5.15
C LYS A 138 16.48 10.97 4.71
N PRO A 139 16.83 12.26 4.85
CA PRO A 139 18.20 12.69 4.55
C PRO A 139 19.19 11.91 5.42
N PRO A 140 20.37 11.54 4.89
CA PRO A 140 21.36 10.79 5.62
C PRO A 140 21.75 11.53 6.89
N ARG A 141 21.66 10.83 8.02
CA ARG A 141 22.02 11.38 9.33
C ARG A 141 23.53 11.29 9.50
N LYS A 142 24.15 12.39 9.90
CA LYS A 142 25.56 12.42 10.27
C LYS A 142 25.83 11.48 11.44
N PRO A 143 26.72 10.46 11.30
CA PRO A 143 27.05 9.61 12.42
C PRO A 143 27.83 10.40 13.48
N ARG A 144 27.77 9.94 14.73
CA ARG A 144 28.59 10.55 15.79
C ARG A 144 30.06 10.26 15.51
N LEU A 145 30.96 11.20 15.83
CA LEU A 145 32.40 11.04 15.60
C LEU A 145 32.96 9.74 16.20
N LEU A 146 32.51 9.36 17.40
CA LEU A 146 32.93 8.11 18.04
C LEU A 146 32.46 6.85 17.29
N GLN A 147 31.26 6.89 16.68
CA GLN A 147 30.75 5.81 15.85
C GLN A 147 31.54 5.71 14.55
N TYR A 148 31.89 6.85 13.96
CA TYR A 148 32.73 6.93 12.76
C TYR A 148 34.14 6.37 13.00
N TYR A 149 34.79 6.81 14.08
CA TYR A 149 36.07 6.25 14.54
C TYR A 149 35.98 4.74 14.75
N SER A 150 34.94 4.28 15.46
CA SER A 150 34.75 2.85 15.68
C SER A 150 34.59 2.10 14.37
N HIS A 151 33.88 2.63 13.38
CA HIS A 151 33.68 1.96 12.10
C HIS A 151 34.99 1.73 11.36
N LEU A 152 35.83 2.76 11.26
CA LEU A 152 37.10 2.72 10.51
C LEU A 152 38.21 1.95 11.25
N HIS A 153 38.28 2.07 12.59
CA HIS A 153 39.41 1.59 13.37
C HIS A 153 39.07 0.41 14.31
N TYR A 154 37.88 -0.21 14.18
CA TYR A 154 37.48 -1.30 15.08
C TYR A 154 38.51 -2.42 15.14
N ALA A 155 38.86 -2.99 13.98
CA ALA A 155 39.70 -4.18 13.91
C ALA A 155 41.11 -3.93 14.44
N LYS A 156 41.65 -2.73 14.24
CA LYS A 156 43.03 -2.38 14.59
C LYS A 156 43.16 -1.89 16.03
N HIS A 157 42.35 -0.92 16.44
CA HIS A 157 42.58 -0.18 17.70
C HIS A 157 41.66 -0.65 18.84
N ILE A 158 40.46 -1.16 18.52
CA ILE A 158 39.43 -1.42 19.54
C ILE A 158 39.34 -2.92 19.86
N LYS A 159 39.27 -3.77 18.83
CA LYS A 159 38.99 -5.21 18.97
C LYS A 159 39.99 -5.95 19.87
N PRO A 160 41.33 -5.80 19.73
CA PRO A 160 42.28 -6.55 20.54
C PRO A 160 42.09 -6.30 22.05
N HIS A 161 41.99 -5.02 22.43
CA HIS A 161 41.81 -4.62 23.83
C HIS A 161 40.40 -4.92 24.35
N PHE A 162 39.39 -4.79 23.50
CA PHE A 162 38.02 -5.11 23.85
C PHE A 162 37.84 -6.61 24.14
N ASP A 163 38.40 -7.50 23.32
CA ASP A 163 38.24 -8.95 23.52
C ASP A 163 38.92 -9.41 24.82
N GLU A 164 40.12 -8.89 25.12
CA GLU A 164 40.84 -9.15 26.37
C GLU A 164 40.03 -8.68 27.59
N GLU A 165 39.52 -7.44 27.56
CA GLU A 165 38.71 -6.91 28.64
C GLU A 165 37.38 -7.63 28.77
N TRP A 166 36.74 -7.96 27.66
CA TRP A 166 35.44 -8.62 27.67
C TRP A 166 35.55 -10.00 28.30
N ALA A 167 36.61 -10.77 28.00
CA ALA A 167 36.90 -12.03 28.67
C ALA A 167 37.08 -11.85 30.19
N ARG A 168 37.74 -10.77 30.62
CA ARG A 168 37.89 -10.42 32.05
C ARG A 168 36.56 -10.07 32.70
N VAL A 169 35.74 -9.25 32.05
CA VAL A 169 34.43 -8.82 32.55
C VAL A 169 33.43 -9.96 32.59
N GLU A 170 33.48 -10.87 31.61
CA GLU A 170 32.60 -12.02 31.50
C GLU A 170 32.90 -13.10 32.55
N SER A 171 34.18 -13.30 32.87
CA SER A 171 34.62 -14.24 33.93
C SER A 171 34.45 -13.71 35.35
N ALA A 172 34.25 -12.39 35.52
CA ALA A 172 34.05 -11.80 36.84
C ALA A 172 32.73 -12.27 37.49
N PRO A 173 32.74 -12.66 38.78
CA PRO A 173 31.53 -13.11 39.47
C PRO A 173 30.54 -11.95 39.61
N VAL A 174 29.29 -12.20 39.22
CA VAL A 174 28.22 -11.22 39.30
C VAL A 174 27.69 -11.19 40.73
N LEU A 175 27.82 -10.04 41.38
CA LEU A 175 27.26 -9.84 42.72
C LEU A 175 25.74 -10.04 42.72
N PRO A 176 25.16 -10.68 43.76
CA PRO A 176 23.71 -10.89 43.84
C PRO A 176 22.96 -9.56 43.74
N GLY A 177 21.99 -9.49 42.81
CA GLY A 177 21.18 -8.30 42.56
C GLY A 177 21.73 -7.33 41.51
N LYS A 178 22.97 -7.49 41.03
CA LYS A 178 23.48 -6.70 39.90
C LYS A 178 23.31 -7.45 38.57
N LYS A 179 22.93 -6.73 37.51
CA LYS A 179 22.90 -7.30 36.15
C LYS A 179 24.32 -7.32 35.58
N LYS A 180 24.65 -8.35 34.79
CA LYS A 180 25.88 -8.38 34.00
C LYS A 180 25.97 -7.10 33.14
N PRO A 181 27.15 -6.46 33.04
CA PRO A 181 27.31 -5.31 32.17
C PRO A 181 27.00 -5.72 30.72
N ALA A 182 26.23 -4.89 30.03
CA ALA A 182 25.94 -5.12 28.62
C ALA A 182 27.21 -4.93 27.79
N GLN A 183 27.50 -5.87 26.90
CA GLN A 183 28.67 -5.85 26.02
C GLN A 183 28.85 -4.52 25.28
N VAL A 184 27.74 -3.97 24.77
CA VAL A 184 27.70 -2.67 24.08
C VAL A 184 28.23 -1.53 24.95
N LYS A 185 27.92 -1.53 26.25
CA LYS A 185 28.41 -0.48 27.18
C LYS A 185 29.91 -0.59 27.40
N VAL A 186 30.44 -1.80 27.52
CA VAL A 186 31.88 -2.04 27.67
C VAL A 186 32.60 -1.62 26.39
N ARG A 187 32.10 -2.03 25.22
CA ARG A 187 32.66 -1.64 23.92
C ARG A 187 32.69 -0.13 23.73
N ASN A 188 31.58 0.58 24.00
CA ASN A 188 31.53 2.03 23.84
C ASN A 188 32.54 2.76 24.73
N LYS A 189 32.75 2.29 25.97
CA LYS A 189 33.79 2.85 26.86
C LYS A 189 35.19 2.65 26.29
N PHE A 190 35.48 1.46 25.76
CA PHE A 190 36.78 1.18 25.14
C PHE A 190 37.02 2.04 23.89
N THR A 191 36.01 2.16 23.04
CA THR A 191 36.06 3.05 21.88
C THR A 191 36.35 4.49 22.32
N GLU A 192 35.71 4.98 23.38
CA GLU A 192 35.93 6.33 23.91
C GLU A 192 37.35 6.51 24.46
N THR A 193 37.86 5.57 25.25
CA THR A 193 39.23 5.62 25.76
C THR A 193 40.26 5.54 24.63
N ALA A 194 40.08 4.63 23.66
CA ALA A 194 40.95 4.52 22.50
C ALA A 194 40.97 5.82 21.69
N PHE A 195 39.80 6.40 21.42
CA PHE A 195 39.68 7.66 20.70
C PHE A 195 40.32 8.84 21.44
N LEU A 196 40.18 8.93 22.77
CA LEU A 196 40.80 9.99 23.57
C LEU A 196 42.32 9.87 23.64
N ASN A 197 42.87 8.67 23.50
CA ASN A 197 44.30 8.41 23.46
C ASN A 197 44.95 8.73 22.10
N GLU A 198 44.15 8.94 21.05
CA GLU A 198 44.66 9.38 19.75
C GLU A 198 45.17 10.84 19.81
N SER A 199 46.08 11.20 18.91
CA SER A 199 46.59 12.56 18.81
C SER A 199 45.48 13.57 18.47
N GLU A 200 45.67 14.84 18.85
CA GLU A 200 44.72 15.90 18.50
C GLU A 200 44.62 16.09 16.97
N GLU A 201 45.77 16.04 16.28
CA GLU A 201 45.84 16.10 14.81
C GLU A 201 44.98 15.00 14.17
N PHE A 202 45.12 13.75 14.62
CA PHE A 202 44.33 12.63 14.11
C PHE A 202 42.83 12.84 14.32
N ARG A 203 42.43 13.29 15.52
CA ARG A 203 41.01 13.58 15.82
C ARG A 203 40.47 14.73 14.97
N THR A 204 41.27 15.74 14.65
CA THR A 204 40.87 16.83 13.75
C THR A 204 40.70 16.35 12.31
N THR A 205 41.64 15.56 11.78
CA THR A 205 41.53 14.94 10.45
C THR A 205 40.27 14.08 10.35
N LEU A 206 40.06 13.19 11.32
CA LEU A 206 38.89 12.30 11.33
C LEU A 206 37.57 13.07 11.36
N LYS A 207 37.52 14.21 12.04
CA LYS A 207 36.34 15.09 12.06
C LYS A 207 36.10 15.74 10.70
N ALA A 208 37.16 16.14 10.00
CA ALA A 208 37.06 16.69 8.64
C ALA A 208 36.60 15.62 7.65
N ASP A 209 37.13 14.40 7.74
CA ASP A 209 36.73 13.27 6.90
C ASP A 209 35.24 12.93 7.08
N LEU A 210 34.76 12.89 8.34
CA LEU A 210 33.36 12.71 8.67
C LEU A 210 32.45 13.80 8.07
N GLU A 211 32.90 15.06 8.09
CA GLU A 211 32.14 16.16 7.49
C GLU A 211 32.06 16.00 5.97
N ASN A 212 33.19 15.71 5.32
CA ASN A 212 33.27 15.54 3.88
C ASN A 212 32.38 14.36 3.41
N GLU A 213 32.46 13.21 4.08
CA GLU A 213 31.63 12.06 3.75
C GLU A 213 30.13 12.35 3.96
N HIS A 214 29.77 13.09 5.02
CA HIS A 214 28.37 13.48 5.25
C HIS A 214 27.87 14.45 4.18
N GLU A 215 28.70 15.40 3.75
CA GLU A 215 28.38 16.33 2.66
C GLU A 215 28.21 15.60 1.33
N GLU A 216 29.08 14.63 1.02
CA GLU A 216 28.95 13.77 -0.16
C GLU A 216 27.66 12.95 -0.13
N GLN A 217 27.31 12.36 1.02
CA GLN A 217 26.06 11.62 1.19
C GLN A 217 24.84 12.54 1.03
N LEU A 218 24.87 13.76 1.57
CA LEU A 218 23.81 14.75 1.38
C LEU A 218 23.67 15.18 -0.08
N LYS A 219 24.79 15.36 -0.78
CA LYS A 219 24.81 15.70 -2.20
C LYS A 219 24.24 14.55 -3.04
N ALA A 220 24.65 13.31 -2.77
CA ALA A 220 24.11 12.12 -3.42
C ALA A 220 22.61 11.96 -3.16
N PHE A 221 22.17 12.19 -1.93
CA PHE A 221 20.75 12.15 -1.56
C PHE A 221 19.93 13.21 -2.30
N ARG A 222 20.41 14.47 -2.35
CA ARG A 222 19.76 15.55 -3.11
C ARG A 222 19.71 15.24 -4.60
N ASN A 223 20.79 14.70 -5.15
CA ASN A 223 20.86 14.33 -6.56
C ASN A 223 19.94 13.15 -6.89
N GLY A 224 19.85 12.15 -6.01
CA GLY A 224 18.94 11.00 -6.16
C GLY A 224 17.47 11.40 -6.04
N GLN A 225 17.13 12.41 -5.23
CA GLN A 225 15.78 12.99 -5.23
C GLN A 225 15.45 13.75 -6.53
N ALA A 226 16.47 14.24 -7.24
CA ALA A 226 16.32 14.90 -8.53
C ALA A 226 16.38 13.93 -9.72
N GLU A 227 16.66 12.64 -9.48
CA GLU A 227 16.65 11.64 -10.54
C GLU A 227 15.24 11.56 -11.12
N LYS A 228 15.15 11.70 -12.45
CA LYS A 228 13.86 11.62 -13.15
C LYS A 228 13.27 10.26 -12.84
N LYS A 229 12.12 10.25 -12.16
CA LYS A 229 11.38 9.02 -11.86
C LYS A 229 11.10 8.32 -13.20
N THR A 230 11.69 7.15 -13.38
CA THR A 230 11.46 6.35 -14.59
C THR A 230 10.04 5.79 -14.57
N ALA A 231 9.49 5.44 -15.74
CA ALA A 231 8.19 4.76 -15.84
C ALA A 231 8.11 3.50 -14.95
N GLN A 232 9.22 2.73 -14.89
CA GLN A 232 9.33 1.57 -14.01
C GLN A 232 9.24 1.93 -12.53
N HIS A 233 9.94 2.99 -12.09
CA HIS A 233 9.89 3.43 -10.71
C HIS A 233 8.47 3.89 -10.32
N TYR A 234 7.80 4.60 -11.23
CA TYR A 234 6.42 5.02 -11.03
C TYR A 234 5.43 3.84 -10.97
N HIS A 235 5.57 2.86 -11.88
CA HIS A 235 4.78 1.63 -11.85
C HIS A 235 4.94 0.88 -10.52
N ASN A 236 6.17 0.65 -10.09
CA ASN A 236 6.45 -0.02 -8.82
C ASN A 236 5.83 0.77 -7.65
N GLY A 237 5.96 2.11 -7.68
CA GLY A 237 5.31 2.98 -6.69
C GLY A 237 3.80 2.82 -6.65
N LEU A 238 3.12 2.72 -7.80
CA LEU A 238 1.67 2.49 -7.87
C LEU A 238 1.27 1.10 -7.35
N VAL A 239 2.04 0.06 -7.67
CA VAL A 239 1.81 -1.31 -7.15
C VAL A 239 1.97 -1.34 -5.63
N ASP A 240 3.05 -0.74 -5.13
CA ASP A 240 3.35 -0.69 -3.70
C ASP A 240 2.34 0.18 -2.93
N THR A 241 1.76 1.21 -3.57
CA THR A 241 0.78 2.12 -2.95
C THR A 241 -0.40 1.36 -2.35
N ALA A 242 -0.90 0.30 -3.00
CA ALA A 242 -2.00 -0.51 -2.48
C ALA A 242 -1.66 -1.17 -1.13
N MET A 243 -0.39 -1.53 -0.91
CA MET A 243 0.08 -2.14 0.34
C MET A 243 0.00 -1.18 1.53
N TYR A 244 0.04 0.12 1.28
CA TYR A 244 0.00 1.17 2.31
C TYR A 244 -1.41 1.76 2.48
N LEU A 245 -2.13 1.99 1.38
CA LEU A 245 -3.42 2.65 1.44
C LEU A 245 -4.49 1.79 2.13
N GLN A 246 -4.50 0.46 1.95
CA GLN A 246 -5.51 -0.37 2.59
C GLN A 246 -5.38 -0.39 4.13
N PRO A 247 -4.19 -0.62 4.71
CA PRO A 247 -4.02 -0.48 6.16
C PRO A 247 -4.37 0.93 6.68
N LEU A 248 -4.03 1.98 5.93
CA LEU A 248 -4.37 3.35 6.30
C LEU A 248 -5.88 3.60 6.28
N ALA A 249 -6.58 3.12 5.25
CA ALA A 249 -8.04 3.22 5.13
C ALA A 249 -8.73 2.51 6.30
N ASN A 250 -8.28 1.28 6.61
CA ASN A 250 -8.76 0.50 7.75
C ASN A 250 -8.56 1.23 9.06
N LEU A 251 -7.37 1.79 9.28
CA LEU A 251 -7.09 2.51 10.52
C LEU A 251 -7.96 3.75 10.70
N ILE A 252 -8.16 4.54 9.64
CA ILE A 252 -9.05 5.71 9.70
C ILE A 252 -10.48 5.26 9.96
N ALA A 253 -10.94 4.22 9.25
CA ALA A 253 -12.27 3.66 9.44
C ALA A 253 -12.50 3.18 10.88
N ASP A 254 -11.57 2.40 11.44
CA ASP A 254 -11.64 1.88 12.80
C ASP A 254 -11.59 2.99 13.85
N LYS A 255 -10.72 4.00 13.65
CA LYS A 255 -10.52 5.09 14.61
C LYS A 255 -11.73 6.03 14.69
N PHE A 256 -12.39 6.28 13.57
CA PHE A 256 -13.48 7.26 13.49
C PHE A 256 -14.86 6.63 13.33
N GLY A 257 -14.95 5.31 13.13
CA GLY A 257 -16.21 4.63 12.83
C GLY A 257 -16.82 5.09 11.49
N MET A 258 -15.97 5.39 10.50
CA MET A 258 -16.38 5.93 9.19
C MET A 258 -16.06 4.96 8.06
N SER A 259 -16.83 5.03 6.96
CA SER A 259 -16.40 4.43 5.68
C SER A 259 -15.39 5.37 5.01
N VAL A 260 -14.30 4.81 4.50
CA VAL A 260 -13.17 5.53 3.92
C VAL A 260 -12.90 4.97 2.54
N SER A 261 -12.79 5.85 1.54
CA SER A 261 -12.42 5.48 0.17
C SER A 261 -11.31 6.40 -0.32
N PHE A 262 -10.20 5.81 -0.75
CA PHE A 262 -9.13 6.51 -1.48
C PHE A 262 -9.30 6.25 -2.96
N LEU A 263 -9.32 7.29 -3.79
CA LEU A 263 -9.38 7.19 -5.24
C LEU A 263 -8.17 7.93 -5.83
N LEU A 264 -7.39 7.24 -6.65
CA LEU A 264 -6.25 7.80 -7.36
C LEU A 264 -6.51 7.69 -8.86
N ALA A 265 -6.47 8.82 -9.56
CA ALA A 265 -6.64 8.86 -11.00
C ALA A 265 -5.34 9.33 -11.67
N GLY A 266 -4.84 8.56 -12.63
CA GLY A 266 -3.57 8.86 -13.28
C GLY A 266 -3.17 7.86 -14.36
N PRO A 267 -2.06 8.11 -15.06
CA PRO A 267 -1.56 7.21 -16.10
C PRO A 267 -1.13 5.86 -15.51
N ILE A 268 -1.47 4.77 -16.17
CA ILE A 268 -1.14 3.40 -15.76
C ILE A 268 -0.03 2.85 -16.67
N PRO A 269 1.21 2.69 -16.16
CA PRO A 269 2.37 2.36 -16.99
C PRO A 269 2.26 1.06 -17.79
N ASP A 270 1.68 0.02 -17.17
CA ASP A 270 1.46 -1.30 -17.76
C ASP A 270 0.30 -1.34 -18.77
N ARG A 271 -0.43 -0.23 -18.93
CA ARG A 271 -1.50 -0.04 -19.91
C ARG A 271 -1.19 1.13 -20.85
N GLY A 272 0.06 1.27 -21.29
CA GLY A 272 0.43 2.31 -22.25
C GLY A 272 0.37 3.74 -21.71
N GLY A 273 0.26 3.92 -20.38
CA GLY A 273 0.04 5.22 -19.77
C GLY A 273 -1.42 5.69 -19.82
N GLN A 274 -2.36 4.81 -20.15
CA GLN A 274 -3.80 5.10 -20.13
C GLN A 274 -4.22 5.65 -18.76
N ILE A 275 -5.05 6.70 -18.76
CA ILE A 275 -5.62 7.25 -17.53
C ILE A 275 -6.67 6.29 -16.97
N GLU A 276 -6.47 5.82 -15.74
CA GLU A 276 -7.42 4.98 -15.00
C GLU A 276 -7.61 5.47 -13.57
N VAL A 277 -8.62 4.94 -12.90
CA VAL A 277 -8.86 5.12 -11.46
C VAL A 277 -8.47 3.84 -10.73
N ARG A 278 -7.66 3.96 -9.68
CA ARG A 278 -7.44 2.90 -8.70
C ARG A 278 -8.02 3.34 -7.37
N SER A 279 -8.76 2.46 -6.72
CA SER A 279 -9.40 2.77 -5.46
C SER A 279 -9.11 1.73 -4.38
N VAL A 280 -9.20 2.18 -3.14
CA VAL A 280 -9.05 1.38 -1.92
C VAL A 280 -10.17 1.79 -0.98
N HIS A 281 -10.90 0.80 -0.45
CA HIS A 281 -12.09 1.03 0.35
C HIS A 281 -11.97 0.34 1.71
N SER A 282 -12.44 1.02 2.75
CA SER A 282 -12.61 0.47 4.09
C SER A 282 -13.95 0.88 4.66
N GLY A 283 -14.56 -0.03 5.41
CA GLY A 283 -15.92 0.11 5.90
C GLY A 283 -16.91 -0.68 5.04
N GLU A 284 -17.84 -1.31 5.72
CA GLU A 284 -18.87 -2.15 5.13
C GLU A 284 -20.24 -1.68 5.63
N MET A 285 -21.28 -1.91 4.84
CA MET A 285 -22.64 -1.66 5.28
C MET A 285 -23.03 -2.56 6.46
N ALA A 286 -23.86 -2.05 7.37
CA ALA A 286 -24.41 -2.79 8.51
C ALA A 286 -25.55 -3.76 8.12
N GLU A 287 -25.49 -4.34 6.92
CA GLU A 287 -26.48 -5.29 6.41
C GLU A 287 -26.08 -6.75 6.70
N VAL A 288 -27.00 -7.69 6.44
CA VAL A 288 -26.76 -9.13 6.63
C VAL A 288 -25.59 -9.62 5.76
N ILE A 289 -25.39 -9.00 4.59
CA ILE A 289 -24.26 -9.25 3.70
C ILE A 289 -23.46 -7.95 3.65
N PRO A 290 -22.34 -7.87 4.37
CA PRO A 290 -21.47 -6.70 4.33
C PRO A 290 -20.94 -6.51 2.91
N ARG A 291 -21.04 -5.27 2.41
CA ARG A 291 -20.53 -4.84 1.11
C ARG A 291 -19.82 -3.52 1.28
N ASN A 292 -18.74 -3.31 0.54
CA ASN A 292 -18.11 -2.01 0.41
C ASN A 292 -18.91 -1.13 -0.58
N TRP A 293 -18.50 0.14 -0.72
CA TRP A 293 -19.25 1.09 -1.55
C TRP A 293 -19.34 0.68 -3.03
N PRO A 294 -18.25 0.28 -3.73
CA PRO A 294 -18.35 -0.22 -5.10
C PRO A 294 -19.30 -1.42 -5.28
N GLU A 295 -19.35 -2.33 -4.30
CA GLU A 295 -20.22 -3.51 -4.35
C GLU A 295 -21.70 -3.17 -4.05
N PHE A 296 -21.93 -2.15 -3.23
CA PHE A 296 -23.28 -1.70 -2.88
C PHE A 296 -23.92 -0.87 -4.00
N ASP A 297 -23.19 0.13 -4.49
CA ASP A 297 -23.68 1.09 -5.49
C ASP A 297 -22.71 1.15 -6.67
N ARG A 298 -22.75 0.10 -7.50
CA ARG A 298 -21.90 -0.03 -8.69
C ARG A 298 -22.09 1.14 -9.66
N LEU A 299 -23.33 1.59 -9.86
CA LEU A 299 -23.65 2.67 -10.80
C LEU A 299 -23.12 4.01 -10.29
N GLY A 300 -23.40 4.37 -9.04
CA GLY A 300 -22.91 5.61 -8.45
C GLY A 300 -21.38 5.63 -8.32
N PHE A 301 -20.76 4.50 -7.99
CA PHE A 301 -19.30 4.39 -8.00
C PHE A 301 -18.73 4.62 -9.41
N HIS A 302 -19.32 4.02 -10.44
CA HIS A 302 -18.88 4.20 -11.82
C HIS A 302 -19.07 5.65 -12.33
N GLU A 303 -20.11 6.36 -11.89
CA GLU A 303 -20.25 7.79 -12.17
C GLU A 303 -19.10 8.61 -11.57
N VAL A 304 -18.71 8.30 -10.33
CA VAL A 304 -17.56 8.96 -9.68
C VAL A 304 -16.24 8.64 -10.39
N GLU A 305 -16.04 7.39 -10.81
CA GLU A 305 -14.88 7.01 -11.64
C GLU A 305 -14.83 7.84 -12.92
N ASN A 306 -15.94 7.97 -13.64
CA ASN A 306 -16.00 8.74 -14.88
C ASN A 306 -15.67 10.22 -14.67
N ILE A 307 -16.16 10.82 -13.58
CA ILE A 307 -15.83 12.21 -13.20
C ILE A 307 -14.32 12.34 -12.93
N MET A 308 -13.75 11.41 -12.17
CA MET A 308 -12.31 11.38 -11.85
C MET A 308 -11.44 11.19 -13.09
N LEU A 309 -11.82 10.28 -14.00
CA LEU A 309 -11.16 10.08 -15.28
C LEU A 309 -11.18 11.35 -16.15
N HIS A 310 -12.33 12.01 -16.23
CA HIS A 310 -12.45 13.26 -17.00
C HIS A 310 -11.55 14.35 -16.43
N PHE A 311 -11.49 14.49 -15.11
CA PHE A 311 -10.57 15.43 -14.44
C PHE A 311 -9.10 15.06 -14.70
N ALA A 312 -8.72 13.79 -14.51
CA ALA A 312 -7.34 13.34 -14.68
C ALA A 312 -6.83 13.52 -16.12
N ARG A 313 -7.68 13.29 -17.14
CA ARG A 313 -7.34 13.59 -18.55
C ARG A 313 -6.99 15.05 -18.80
N ARG A 314 -7.48 15.99 -17.99
CA ARG A 314 -7.08 17.41 -18.04
C ARG A 314 -5.78 17.69 -17.29
N CYS A 315 -5.46 16.89 -16.28
CA CYS A 315 -4.22 17.02 -15.49
C CYS A 315 -3.00 16.42 -16.21
N PHE A 316 -3.19 15.39 -17.04
CA PHE A 316 -2.11 14.65 -17.67
C PHE A 316 -2.19 14.73 -19.20
N THR A 317 -1.23 15.43 -19.79
CA THR A 317 -1.08 15.52 -21.25
C THR A 317 -0.73 14.15 -21.86
N GLU A 318 -1.05 13.94 -23.14
CA GLU A 318 -0.69 12.70 -23.85
C GLU A 318 0.82 12.44 -23.87
N ALA A 319 1.64 13.49 -23.90
CA ALA A 319 3.09 13.36 -23.84
C ALA A 319 3.54 12.80 -22.48
N GLN A 320 2.92 13.24 -21.38
CA GLN A 320 3.16 12.69 -20.05
C GLN A 320 2.65 11.25 -19.94
N GLN A 321 1.47 10.95 -20.48
CA GLN A 321 0.95 9.57 -20.51
C GLN A 321 1.94 8.63 -21.20
N ARG A 322 2.47 9.02 -22.37
CA ARG A 322 3.51 8.27 -23.09
C ARG A 322 4.85 8.19 -22.35
N GLU A 323 5.24 9.23 -21.62
CA GLU A 323 6.45 9.21 -20.77
C GLU A 323 6.34 8.18 -19.63
N TRP A 324 5.12 7.95 -19.13
CA TRP A 324 4.85 6.98 -18.07
C TRP A 324 4.56 5.57 -18.55
N ALA A 325 4.41 5.35 -19.86
CA ALA A 325 4.20 4.01 -20.43
C ALA A 325 5.45 3.12 -20.26
N LEU A 326 5.25 1.85 -19.91
CA LEU A 326 6.32 0.87 -19.93
C LEU A 326 6.71 0.53 -21.38
N PRO A 327 7.99 0.22 -21.66
CA PRO A 327 8.39 -0.23 -22.99
C PRO A 327 7.59 -1.48 -23.41
N GLY A 328 6.99 -1.45 -24.60
CA GLY A 328 6.23 -2.56 -25.17
C GLY A 328 4.71 -2.53 -24.96
N THR A 329 4.17 -1.57 -24.21
CA THR A 329 2.70 -1.48 -23.98
C THR A 329 1.96 -0.55 -24.95
N LEU A 330 2.67 0.14 -25.84
CA LEU A 330 2.06 1.12 -26.76
C LEU A 330 1.46 0.47 -28.02
N ASP A 331 2.01 -0.67 -28.45
CA ASP A 331 1.62 -1.34 -29.70
C ASP A 331 0.18 -1.88 -29.64
N ASP A 332 -0.33 -2.19 -28.44
CA ASP A 332 -1.69 -2.70 -28.24
C ASP A 332 -2.76 -1.59 -28.32
N GLN A 333 -2.38 -0.33 -28.12
CA GLN A 333 -3.33 0.78 -27.99
C GLN A 333 -3.78 1.34 -29.35
N GLU A 334 -2.87 1.41 -30.33
CA GLU A 334 -3.22 1.86 -31.69
C GLU A 334 -4.23 0.92 -32.37
N ALA A 335 -4.20 -0.38 -32.04
CA ALA A 335 -5.17 -1.36 -32.55
C ALA A 335 -6.59 -1.17 -31.96
N SER A 336 -6.69 -0.70 -30.71
CA SER A 336 -7.97 -0.49 -30.01
C SER A 336 -8.67 0.79 -30.46
N GLU A 337 -7.95 1.91 -30.59
CA GLU A 337 -8.56 3.19 -31.01
C GLU A 337 -9.05 3.16 -32.45
N ALA A 338 -8.37 2.44 -33.34
CA ALA A 338 -8.82 2.21 -34.71
C ALA A 338 -10.20 1.52 -34.76
N ASN A 339 -10.50 0.63 -33.81
CA ASN A 339 -11.79 -0.06 -33.74
C ASN A 339 -12.92 0.82 -33.17
N PHE A 340 -12.62 1.71 -32.21
CA PHE A 340 -13.62 2.61 -31.62
C PHE A 340 -14.05 3.72 -32.58
N LEU A 341 -13.09 4.31 -33.32
CA LEU A 341 -13.40 5.29 -34.36
C LEU A 341 -14.12 4.68 -35.56
N ALA A 342 -13.83 3.41 -35.90
CA ALA A 342 -14.53 2.70 -36.98
C ALA A 342 -16.00 2.40 -36.67
N THR A 343 -16.39 2.28 -35.39
CA THR A 343 -17.80 2.06 -35.00
C THR A 343 -18.60 3.36 -34.92
N SER A 344 -17.96 4.49 -34.59
CA SER A 344 -18.66 5.79 -34.52
C SER A 344 -18.99 6.40 -35.89
N ALA A 345 -18.37 5.93 -36.99
CA ALA A 345 -18.60 6.46 -38.34
C ALA A 345 -19.85 5.91 -39.06
N LYS A 346 -20.61 4.97 -38.46
CA LYS A 346 -21.77 4.33 -39.11
C LYS A 346 -23.15 4.86 -38.72
N HIS A 347 -23.24 5.84 -37.82
CA HIS A 347 -24.49 6.55 -37.56
C HIS A 347 -24.53 7.86 -38.34
N THR A 348 -24.79 7.75 -39.64
CA THR A 348 -25.27 8.88 -40.44
C THR A 348 -26.68 9.22 -39.94
N PRO A 349 -26.94 10.44 -39.43
CA PRO A 349 -28.30 10.82 -39.03
C PRO A 349 -29.20 10.78 -40.26
N SER A 350 -30.19 9.89 -40.24
CA SER A 350 -31.25 9.82 -41.24
C SER A 350 -32.04 11.13 -41.20
N ALA A 351 -32.02 11.86 -42.33
CA ALA A 351 -32.70 13.13 -42.50
C ALA A 351 -34.22 12.95 -42.30
N VAL A 352 -34.76 13.59 -41.27
CA VAL A 352 -36.20 13.68 -41.03
C VAL A 352 -36.77 14.82 -41.89
N PRO A 353 -37.87 14.63 -42.63
CA PRO A 353 -38.43 15.68 -43.48
C PRO A 353 -39.15 16.74 -42.66
N SER A 354 -38.85 18.00 -42.98
CA SER A 354 -39.50 19.21 -42.48
C SER A 354 -41.02 19.20 -42.69
N ALA A 355 -41.77 19.44 -41.62
CA ALA A 355 -43.16 19.85 -41.66
C ALA A 355 -43.31 21.25 -41.05
N SER A 356 -44.14 22.05 -41.72
CA SER A 356 -44.24 23.50 -41.66
C SER A 356 -45.19 24.01 -40.56
N SER A 357 -44.84 25.19 -40.01
CA SER A 357 -45.74 26.28 -39.54
C SER A 357 -46.49 26.11 -38.20
N PRO A 358 -47.06 27.19 -37.57
CA PRO A 358 -46.89 28.64 -37.76
C PRO A 358 -46.60 29.44 -36.46
N SER A 359 -46.37 30.74 -36.67
CA SER A 359 -46.22 31.88 -35.77
C SER A 359 -47.31 32.12 -34.70
N THR A 360 -46.91 32.67 -33.55
CA THR A 360 -47.62 33.65 -32.67
C THR A 360 -46.60 34.10 -31.60
N SER A 361 -46.00 35.29 -31.67
CA SER A 361 -46.43 36.61 -31.16
C SER A 361 -46.57 36.74 -29.63
N ASP A 362 -45.69 37.59 -29.06
CA ASP A 362 -45.88 38.48 -27.89
C ASP A 362 -46.06 37.85 -26.50
N ALA A 363 -45.59 38.41 -25.37
CA ALA A 363 -44.80 39.60 -25.05
C ALA A 363 -44.31 39.48 -23.60
N GLU A 364 -43.23 40.22 -23.30
CA GLU A 364 -42.84 40.81 -22.01
C GLU A 364 -42.69 39.94 -20.74
N HIS A 365 -41.45 39.84 -20.23
CA HIS A 365 -41.19 40.34 -18.88
C HIS A 365 -39.74 40.81 -18.69
N VAL A 366 -39.67 42.08 -18.32
CA VAL A 366 -38.52 42.85 -17.84
C VAL A 366 -38.05 42.29 -16.50
N ILE A 367 -36.76 41.95 -16.34
CA ILE A 367 -36.01 42.18 -15.09
C ILE A 367 -34.58 42.63 -15.41
N SER A 368 -34.28 43.79 -14.84
CA SER A 368 -33.03 44.53 -14.81
C SER A 368 -32.07 43.96 -13.78
N SER A 369 -30.79 43.79 -14.16
CA SER A 369 -29.68 43.91 -13.20
C SER A 369 -28.36 44.19 -13.92
N ARG A 370 -28.08 45.50 -13.98
CA ARG A 370 -26.78 46.17 -13.95
C ARG A 370 -25.75 45.49 -13.04
N VAL A 371 -24.52 45.27 -13.52
CA VAL A 371 -23.28 45.70 -12.85
C VAL A 371 -22.22 45.99 -13.92
N GLU A 372 -21.67 47.21 -13.82
CA GLU A 372 -20.57 47.79 -14.56
C GLU A 372 -19.25 47.05 -14.29
N SER A 373 -18.36 46.97 -15.28
CA SER A 373 -16.92 47.25 -15.13
C SER A 373 -16.26 47.34 -16.50
N SER A 374 -16.14 48.58 -16.97
CA SER A 374 -15.06 49.02 -17.86
C SER A 374 -13.73 48.89 -17.08
N SER A 375 -12.52 48.96 -17.60
CA SER A 375 -11.90 49.14 -18.91
C SER A 375 -10.39 49.23 -18.60
N THR A 376 -9.54 49.06 -19.63
CA THR A 376 -8.24 49.76 -19.82
C THR A 376 -7.13 49.50 -18.78
N SER A 377 -5.85 49.40 -19.09
CA SER A 377 -5.05 49.48 -20.31
C SER A 377 -3.58 49.42 -19.85
N ASP A 378 -2.71 48.94 -20.73
CA ASP A 378 -1.34 49.41 -20.99
C ASP A 378 -0.21 49.29 -19.95
N ASP A 379 0.84 48.61 -20.43
CA ASP A 379 2.25 49.04 -20.51
C ASP A 379 2.93 49.66 -19.27
N MET A 380 4.01 49.01 -18.81
CA MET A 380 5.39 49.38 -19.20
C MET A 380 6.47 48.69 -18.34
N ALA A 381 7.51 48.26 -19.07
CA ALA A 381 8.95 48.42 -18.79
C ALA A 381 9.59 47.96 -17.47
N ALA A 382 10.51 47.00 -17.65
CA ALA A 382 11.89 46.92 -17.18
C ALA A 382 12.40 47.95 -16.13
N LEU A 383 13.11 47.46 -15.10
CA LEU A 383 14.57 47.60 -14.92
C LEU A 383 15.05 47.14 -13.52
N THR A 384 16.18 46.40 -13.54
CA THR A 384 17.36 46.45 -12.64
C THR A 384 17.30 46.08 -11.15
N ASN A 385 18.09 45.03 -10.83
CA ASN A 385 19.13 44.90 -9.80
C ASN A 385 19.03 45.76 -8.52
N SER A 386 19.08 45.10 -7.36
CA SER A 386 19.99 45.53 -6.28
C SER A 386 20.32 44.40 -5.30
N THR A 387 21.60 44.06 -5.26
CA THR A 387 22.29 43.21 -4.29
C THR A 387 22.49 43.98 -2.99
N SER A 388 22.27 43.34 -1.83
CA SER A 388 22.79 43.85 -0.54
C SER A 388 23.16 42.68 0.40
N PRO A 389 24.27 42.80 1.17
CA PRO A 389 24.89 41.73 1.96
C PRO A 389 24.34 41.65 3.42
N PRO A 390 24.68 40.59 4.18
CA PRO A 390 24.21 40.40 5.55
C PRO A 390 25.12 41.08 6.59
N PRO A 391 24.61 41.46 7.77
CA PRO A 391 25.44 41.87 8.90
C PRO A 391 25.82 40.70 9.81
N GLU A 392 27.09 40.71 10.23
CA GLU A 392 27.70 39.85 11.24
C GLU A 392 27.39 40.29 12.69
N ASN A 393 27.37 39.28 13.57
CA ASN A 393 27.85 39.21 14.96
C ASN A 393 27.35 40.20 16.03
N ALA A 394 26.69 39.63 17.06
CA ALA A 394 26.94 40.01 18.45
C ALA A 394 26.70 38.85 19.42
N THR A 395 27.79 38.42 20.05
CA THR A 395 27.89 37.60 21.25
C THR A 395 27.15 38.24 22.44
N SER A 396 26.33 37.49 23.19
CA SER A 396 26.20 37.71 24.63
C SER A 396 25.82 36.43 25.39
N LEU A 397 26.63 36.14 26.42
CA LEU A 397 26.31 35.24 27.52
C LEU A 397 25.21 35.88 28.39
N ALA A 398 24.23 35.09 28.82
CA ALA A 398 23.61 35.28 30.12
C ALA A 398 23.00 33.97 30.64
N THR A 399 23.54 33.54 31.78
CA THR A 399 23.02 32.52 32.68
C THR A 399 21.73 33.02 33.33
N SER A 400 20.66 32.23 33.36
CA SER A 400 19.66 32.32 34.44
C SER A 400 18.81 31.06 34.58
N THR A 401 19.02 30.45 35.73
CA THR A 401 18.22 29.45 36.41
C THR A 401 16.87 30.04 36.80
N SER A 402 15.75 29.37 36.48
CA SER A 402 14.51 29.51 37.23
C SER A 402 13.59 28.32 36.97
N ALA A 403 12.98 27.83 38.03
CA ALA A 403 12.21 26.60 38.11
C ALA A 403 10.72 26.88 38.30
N LEU A 404 9.90 25.88 37.91
CA LEU A 404 8.51 25.59 38.29
C LEU A 404 7.39 26.48 37.70
N PRO A 405 6.11 26.05 37.79
CA PRO A 405 5.53 24.73 37.52
C PRO A 405 4.36 24.81 36.51
N GLY A 406 3.95 23.67 35.94
CA GLY A 406 2.83 23.60 34.99
C GLY A 406 1.44 23.78 35.63
N PRO A 407 0.40 23.81 34.78
CA PRO A 407 -0.85 23.14 35.16
C PRO A 407 -1.44 22.25 34.07
N ARG A 408 -2.21 21.29 34.59
CA ARG A 408 -3.01 20.25 33.96
C ARG A 408 -4.09 20.84 33.04
N CYS A 409 -4.31 20.22 31.89
CA CYS A 409 -5.52 20.44 31.10
C CYS A 409 -6.38 19.16 31.15
N SER A 410 -7.59 19.34 31.66
CA SER A 410 -8.65 18.34 31.77
C SER A 410 -9.44 18.34 30.46
N ILE A 411 -9.65 17.16 29.85
CA ILE A 411 -10.58 17.00 28.72
C ILE A 411 -11.88 16.44 29.27
N SER A 412 -12.94 17.22 29.12
CA SER A 412 -14.33 16.79 29.28
C SER A 412 -14.82 16.22 27.96
N ILE A 413 -15.45 15.06 28.04
CA ILE A 413 -16.09 14.35 26.93
C ILE A 413 -17.51 14.91 26.76
N PHE A 414 -17.89 15.18 25.52
CA PHE A 414 -19.28 15.09 25.05
C PHE A 414 -19.36 13.96 24.03
#